data_AF-A0A1I3ZMP6-F1
#
_entry.id   AF-A0A1I3ZMP6-F1
#
_cell.length_a   1.000
_cell.length_b   1.000
_cell.length_c   1.000
_cell.angle_alpha   90.00
_cell.angle_beta   90.00
_cell.angle_gamma   90.00
#
_symmetry.space_group_name_H-M   'P 1'
#
loop_
_entity.id
_entity.type
_entity.pdbx_description
1 polymer ?
#
loop_
_entity_poly.entity_id
_entity_poly.type
_entity_poly.pdbx_seq_one_letter_code
_entity_poly.pdbx_strand_id
1 'polypeptide(L)'
;MPEIEPTVLPSTVAASHLRACAAELDNADEVELGELATVISDLVNGQRLLSSALARLAERVEDGRSGVLAAAPSPEVGALSQVLQAAAGAFGYSADALAESQPFAQLAAEFAGPNTRL
;
A
#
# COMPACT_ATOMS: atom_id res chain seq x y z
N MET A 1 -9.29 -0.61 -33.14
CA MET A 1 -9.40 -0.11 -31.76
C MET A 1 -8.02 0.39 -31.38
N PRO A 2 -7.81 1.68 -31.05
CA PRO A 2 -6.51 2.10 -30.56
C PRO A 2 -6.30 1.44 -29.20
N GLU A 3 -5.19 0.73 -29.05
CA GLU A 3 -4.73 0.25 -27.75
C GLU A 3 -4.45 1.47 -26.88
N ILE A 4 -5.18 1.61 -25.78
CA ILE A 4 -4.89 2.66 -24.81
C ILE A 4 -3.62 2.20 -24.10
N GLU A 5 -2.48 2.82 -24.45
CA GLU A 5 -1.24 2.61 -23.71
C GLU A 5 -1.50 2.91 -22.23
N PRO A 6 -1.14 2.00 -21.31
CA PRO A 6 -1.33 2.21 -19.89
C PRO A 6 -0.59 3.47 -19.47
N THR A 7 -1.34 4.48 -19.03
CA THR A 7 -0.77 5.77 -18.66
C THR A 7 -0.02 5.61 -17.33
N VAL A 8 1.31 5.60 -17.38
CA VAL A 8 2.15 5.62 -16.18
C VAL A 8 2.10 7.03 -15.60
N LEU A 9 1.44 7.18 -14.46
CA LEU A 9 1.37 8.47 -13.75
C LEU A 9 2.74 8.85 -13.16
N PRO A 10 3.08 10.15 -13.10
CA PRO A 10 4.21 10.60 -12.28
C PRO A 10 4.07 10.14 -10.83
N SER A 11 5.17 9.74 -10.19
CA SER A 11 5.14 9.15 -8.83
C SER A 11 4.52 10.10 -7.79
N THR A 12 4.69 11.40 -7.95
CA THR A 12 4.07 12.42 -7.09
C THR A 12 2.55 12.50 -7.25
N VAL A 13 2.04 12.28 -8.47
CA VAL A 13 0.61 12.20 -8.77
C VAL A 13 0.03 10.93 -8.15
N ALA A 14 0.69 9.78 -8.34
CA ALA A 14 0.28 8.52 -7.72
C ALA A 14 0.24 8.61 -6.18
N ALA A 15 1.26 9.22 -5.56
CA ALA A 15 1.29 9.46 -4.12
C ALA A 15 0.15 10.39 -3.65
N SER A 16 -0.21 11.40 -4.44
CA SER A 16 -1.35 12.27 -4.14
C SER A 16 -2.68 11.52 -4.18
N HIS A 17 -2.89 10.65 -5.17
CA HIS A 17 -4.08 9.81 -5.26
C HIS A 17 -4.16 8.82 -4.11
N LEU A 18 -3.05 8.15 -3.76
CA LEU A 18 -2.98 7.26 -2.61
C LEU A 18 -3.42 7.98 -1.32
N ARG A 19 -2.91 9.19 -1.08
CA ARG A 19 -3.30 10.02 0.07
C ARG A 19 -4.79 10.36 0.06
N ALA A 20 -5.35 10.72 -1.10
CA ALA A 20 -6.77 11.02 -1.23
C ALA A 20 -7.63 9.79 -0.92
N CYS A 21 -7.33 8.63 -1.52
CA CYS A 21 -8.05 7.39 -1.25
C CYS A 21 -7.96 6.95 0.22
N ALA A 22 -6.78 7.08 0.84
CA ALA A 22 -6.61 6.80 2.26
C ALA A 22 -7.47 7.73 3.14
N ALA A 23 -7.60 9.00 2.76
CA ALA A 23 -8.47 9.94 3.46
C ALA A 23 -9.95 9.59 3.30
N GLU A 24 -10.41 9.17 2.12
CA GLU A 24 -11.79 8.71 1.93
C GLU A 24 -12.10 7.46 2.79
N LEU A 25 -11.16 6.51 2.87
CA LEU A 25 -11.31 5.33 3.74
C LEU A 25 -11.33 5.68 5.23
N ASP A 26 -10.54 6.67 5.65
CA ASP A 26 -10.51 7.18 7.04
C ASP A 26 -11.82 7.88 7.44
N ASN A 27 -12.53 8.48 6.47
CA ASN A 27 -13.82 9.15 6.67
C ASN A 27 -15.02 8.27 6.30
N ALA A 28 -14.84 6.96 6.15
CA ALA A 28 -15.96 6.05 5.86
C ALA A 28 -16.84 5.90 7.12
N ASP A 29 -17.96 6.63 7.16
CA ASP A 29 -18.89 6.67 8.30
C ASP A 29 -19.74 5.39 8.47
N GLU A 30 -20.00 4.65 7.39
CA GLU A 30 -20.73 3.38 7.41
C GLU A 30 -20.08 2.41 6.43
N VAL A 31 -19.81 1.18 6.89
CA VAL A 31 -19.37 0.07 6.05
C VAL A 31 -20.35 -1.08 6.23
N GLU A 32 -20.87 -1.63 5.13
CA GLU A 32 -21.70 -2.83 5.21
C GLU A 32 -20.80 -4.07 5.44
N LEU A 33 -21.26 -5.02 6.25
CA LEU A 33 -20.51 -6.24 6.53
C LEU A 33 -20.15 -7.02 5.24
N GLY A 34 -21.01 -6.97 4.22
CA GLY A 34 -20.76 -7.56 2.92
C GLY A 34 -19.63 -6.89 2.13
N GLU A 35 -19.36 -5.61 2.39
CA GLU A 35 -18.28 -4.84 1.75
C GLU A 35 -16.95 -4.98 2.48
N LEU A 36 -16.98 -5.24 3.79
CA LEU A 36 -15.79 -5.33 4.63
C LEU A 36 -14.76 -6.35 4.11
N ALA A 37 -15.20 -7.53 3.65
CA ALA A 37 -14.28 -8.53 3.10
C ALA A 37 -13.57 -8.04 1.83
N THR A 38 -14.25 -7.24 1.00
CA THR A 38 -13.68 -6.61 -0.19
C THR A 38 -12.70 -5.51 0.20
N VAL A 39 -13.08 -4.63 1.13
CA VAL A 39 -12.21 -3.57 1.66
C VAL A 39 -10.92 -4.16 2.25
N ILE A 40 -11.03 -5.22 3.06
CA ILE A 40 -9.87 -5.94 3.62
C ILE A 40 -8.98 -6.49 2.50
N SER A 41 -9.56 -7.15 1.50
CA SER A 41 -8.82 -7.69 0.36
C SER A 41 -8.08 -6.60 -0.42
N ASP A 42 -8.74 -5.47 -0.70
CA ASP A 42 -8.14 -4.36 -1.42
C ASP A 42 -7.03 -3.66 -0.61
N LEU A 43 -7.21 -3.53 0.71
CA LEU A 43 -6.18 -3.04 1.61
C LEU A 43 -4.95 -3.96 1.64
N VAL A 44 -5.14 -5.28 1.74
CA VAL A 44 -4.04 -6.27 1.67
C VAL A 44 -3.27 -6.13 0.36
N ASN A 45 -3.97 -6.06 -0.77
CA ASN A 45 -3.35 -5.88 -2.09
C ASN A 45 -2.59 -4.55 -2.17
N GLY A 46 -3.20 -3.45 -1.68
CA GLY A 46 -2.57 -2.15 -1.58
C GLY A 46 -1.28 -2.17 -0.75
N GLN A 47 -1.31 -2.78 0.44
CA GLN A 47 -0.14 -2.91 1.31
C GLN A 47 0.98 -3.73 0.66
N ARG A 48 0.66 -4.82 -0.07
CA ARG A 48 1.65 -5.59 -0.84
C ARG A 48 2.30 -4.79 -1.97
N LEU A 49 1.50 -4.00 -2.69
CA LEU A 49 2.01 -3.10 -3.72
C LEU A 49 2.90 -1.99 -3.13
N LEU A 50 2.50 -1.40 -1.99
CA LEU A 50 3.29 -0.40 -1.28
C LEU A 50 4.60 -1.00 -0.74
N SER A 51 4.56 -2.22 -0.21
CA SER A 51 5.76 -2.96 0.20
C SER A 51 6.74 -3.09 -0.97
N SER A 52 6.27 -3.55 -2.14
CA SER A 52 7.11 -3.67 -3.34
C SER A 52 7.63 -2.32 -3.83
N ALA A 53 6.78 -1.28 -3.82
CA ALA A 53 7.17 0.06 -4.24
C ALA A 53 8.27 0.65 -3.36
N LEU A 54 8.16 0.48 -2.03
CA LEU A 54 9.15 0.95 -1.05
C LEU A 54 10.48 0.19 -1.18
N ALA A 55 10.44 -1.13 -1.36
CA ALA A 55 11.65 -1.92 -1.61
C ALA A 55 12.39 -1.43 -2.88
N ARG A 56 11.65 -1.21 -3.98
CA ARG A 56 12.23 -0.66 -5.22
C ARG A 56 12.72 0.78 -5.06
N LEU A 57 12.17 1.57 -4.14
CA LEU A 57 12.71 2.90 -3.83
C LEU A 57 14.01 2.78 -3.02
N ALA A 58 14.08 1.86 -2.07
CA ALA A 58 15.29 1.56 -1.32
C ALA A 58 16.45 1.16 -2.23
N GLU A 59 16.19 0.27 -3.20
CA GLU A 59 17.14 -0.15 -4.24
C GLU A 59 17.63 1.04 -5.07
N ARG A 60 16.71 1.88 -5.57
CA ARG A 60 17.08 3.08 -6.36
C ARG A 60 17.93 4.08 -5.57
N VAL A 61 17.65 4.25 -4.28
CA VAL A 61 18.46 5.11 -3.40
C VAL A 61 19.86 4.52 -3.23
N GLU A 62 19.96 3.21 -3.05
CA GLU A 62 21.25 2.51 -2.91
C GLU A 62 22.07 2.58 -4.21
N ASP A 63 21.46 2.29 -5.35
CA ASP A 63 22.10 2.37 -6.67
C ASP A 63 22.57 3.80 -6.97
N GLY A 64 21.78 4.80 -6.54
CA GLY A 64 22.11 6.21 -6.68
C GLY A 64 23.34 6.64 -5.87
N ARG A 65 23.71 5.92 -4.81
CA ARG A 65 24.79 6.29 -3.88
C ARG A 65 26.13 6.49 -4.58
N SER A 66 26.47 5.62 -5.53
CA SER A 66 27.71 5.71 -6.30
C SER A 66 27.60 6.61 -7.54
N GLY A 67 26.42 7.17 -7.82
CA GLY A 67 26.11 7.94 -9.02
C GLY A 67 25.54 9.31 -8.69
N VAL A 68 24.25 9.51 -8.99
CA VAL A 68 23.57 10.81 -8.85
C VAL A 68 23.54 11.37 -7.43
N LEU A 69 23.72 10.51 -6.41
CA LEU A 69 23.80 10.90 -5.00
C LEU A 69 25.24 10.89 -4.46
N ALA A 70 26.27 10.76 -5.29
CA ALA A 70 27.66 10.65 -4.83
C ALA A 70 28.16 11.89 -4.06
N ALA A 71 27.56 13.05 -4.28
CA ALA A 71 27.86 14.27 -3.53
C ALA A 71 27.15 14.35 -2.16
N ALA A 72 26.17 13.47 -1.91
CA ALA A 72 25.45 13.43 -0.64
C ALA A 72 26.26 12.66 0.42
N PRO A 73 26.08 12.98 1.72
CA PRO A 73 26.67 12.20 2.80
C PRO A 73 26.26 10.72 2.75
N SER A 74 27.26 9.84 2.62
CA SER A 74 27.05 8.38 2.45
C SER A 74 26.27 7.72 3.60
N PRO A 75 26.51 8.04 4.89
CA PRO A 75 25.72 7.48 5.99
C PRO A 75 24.21 7.81 5.87
N GLU A 76 23.88 9.01 5.43
CA GLU A 76 22.52 9.51 5.30
C GLU A 76 21.78 8.84 4.13
N VAL A 77 22.45 8.64 2.98
CA VAL A 77 21.89 7.87 1.86
C VAL A 77 21.63 6.41 2.29
N GLY A 78 22.54 5.82 3.06
CA GLY A 78 22.36 4.47 3.58
C GLY A 78 21.24 4.35 4.61
N ALA A 79 21.13 5.33 5.51
CA ALA A 79 20.01 5.39 6.45
C ALA A 79 18.67 5.49 5.72
N LEU A 80 18.59 6.31 4.65
CA LEU A 80 17.37 6.44 3.86
C LEU A 80 16.97 5.12 3.19
N SER A 81 17.91 4.42 2.54
CA SER A 81 17.63 3.11 1.94
C SER A 81 17.15 2.09 2.98
N GLN A 82 17.79 2.05 4.16
CA GLN A 82 17.38 1.17 5.26
C GLN A 82 15.97 1.48 5.79
N VAL A 83 15.63 2.76 5.96
CA VAL A 83 14.28 3.16 6.38
C VAL A 83 13.22 2.73 5.36
N LEU A 84 13.49 2.91 4.07
CA LEU A 84 12.59 2.47 3.00
C LEU A 84 12.42 0.94 2.99
N GLN A 85 13.50 0.19 3.19
CA GLN A 85 13.45 -1.27 3.28
C GLN A 85 12.69 -1.75 4.53
N ALA A 86 12.89 -1.11 5.68
CA ALA A 86 12.16 -1.42 6.91
C ALA A 86 10.66 -1.13 6.75
N ALA A 87 10.31 0.00 6.14
CA ALA A 87 8.92 0.33 5.82
C ALA A 87 8.30 -0.71 4.86
N ALA A 88 9.03 -1.14 3.83
CA ALA A 88 8.58 -2.20 2.93
C ALA A 88 8.25 -3.50 3.69
N GLY A 89 9.12 -3.91 4.61
CA GLY A 89 8.88 -5.06 5.48
C GLY A 89 7.65 -4.90 6.36
N ALA A 90 7.48 -3.74 6.99
CA ALA A 90 6.32 -3.43 7.84
C ALA A 90 4.99 -3.51 7.07
N PHE A 91 4.94 -2.97 5.84
CA PHE A 91 3.76 -3.10 4.98
C PHE A 91 3.48 -4.56 4.60
N GLY A 92 4.52 -5.37 4.34
CA GLY A 92 4.37 -6.80 4.06
C GLY A 92 3.77 -7.55 5.24
N TYR A 93 4.34 -7.37 6.44
CA TYR A 93 3.82 -8.00 7.66
C TYR A 93 2.40 -7.55 8.01
N SER A 94 2.09 -6.27 7.82
CA SER A 94 0.73 -5.77 8.02
C SER A 94 -0.26 -6.40 7.03
N ALA A 95 0.16 -6.61 5.77
CA ALA A 95 -0.69 -7.23 4.76
C ALA A 95 -0.98 -8.69 5.10
N ASP A 96 0.00 -9.44 5.60
CA ASP A 96 -0.20 -10.83 6.00
C ASP A 96 -1.12 -10.92 7.21
N ALA A 97 -0.91 -10.09 8.23
CA ALA A 97 -1.79 -10.03 9.40
C ALA A 97 -3.24 -9.64 9.02
N LEU A 98 -3.42 -8.70 8.09
CA LEU A 98 -4.75 -8.29 7.65
C LEU A 98 -5.41 -9.37 6.76
N ALA A 99 -4.64 -10.09 5.95
CA ALA A 99 -5.16 -11.19 5.12
C ALA A 99 -5.73 -12.32 5.97
N GLU A 100 -5.13 -12.60 7.14
CA GLU A 100 -5.67 -13.56 8.10
C GLU A 100 -7.06 -13.17 8.62
N SER A 101 -7.45 -11.90 8.54
CA SER A 101 -8.76 -11.41 8.99
C SER A 101 -9.91 -11.68 8.00
N GLN A 102 -9.61 -11.86 6.71
CA GLN A 102 -10.60 -11.94 5.64
C GLN A 102 -11.66 -13.05 5.85
N PRO A 103 -11.31 -14.28 6.27
CA PRO A 103 -12.29 -15.33 6.50
C PRO A 103 -13.28 -14.99 7.63
N PHE A 104 -12.84 -14.23 8.64
CA PHE A 104 -13.71 -13.83 9.75
C PHE A 104 -14.73 -12.77 9.31
N ALA A 105 -14.34 -11.84 8.43
CA ALA A 105 -15.27 -10.86 7.85
C ALA A 105 -16.35 -11.54 7.00
N GLN A 106 -15.98 -12.53 6.19
CA GLN A 106 -16.93 -13.32 5.39
C GLN A 106 -17.92 -14.08 6.29
N LEU A 107 -17.40 -14.76 7.32
CA LEU A 107 -18.22 -15.49 8.26
C LEU A 107 -19.20 -14.56 9.01
N ALA A 108 -18.74 -13.39 9.45
CA ALA A 108 -19.61 -12.39 10.09
C ALA A 108 -20.74 -11.94 9.16
N ALA A 109 -20.46 -11.69 7.88
CA ALA A 109 -21.46 -11.30 6.89
C ALA A 109 -22.47 -12.43 6.59
N GLU A 110 -22.03 -13.68 6.57
CA GLU A 110 -22.92 -14.85 6.41
C GLU A 110 -23.92 -14.99 7.58
N PHE A 111 -23.48 -14.69 8.81
CA PHE A 111 -24.33 -14.81 10.00
C PHE A 111 -25.25 -13.61 10.24
N ALA A 112 -24.74 -12.38 10.10
CA ALA A 112 -25.50 -11.16 10.38
C ALA A 112 -26.31 -10.68 9.16
N GLY A 113 -25.95 -11.14 7.96
CA GLY A 113 -26.46 -10.63 6.69
C GLY A 113 -25.56 -9.51 6.14
N PRO A 114 -25.37 -9.45 4.81
CA PRO A 114 -24.38 -8.56 4.17
C PRO A 114 -24.69 -7.08 4.35
N ASN A 115 -25.97 -6.70 4.47
CA ASN A 115 -26.40 -5.29 4.58
C ASN A 115 -26.36 -4.76 6.03
N THR A 116 -25.76 -5.52 6.96
CA THR A 116 -25.59 -5.08 8.34
C THR A 116 -24.54 -3.98 8.38
N ARG A 117 -24.92 -2.81 8.93
CA ARG A 117 -24.02 -1.66 9.08
C ARG A 117 -23.13 -1.82 10.30
N LEU A 118 -21.84 -1.50 10.13
CA LEU A 118 -20.83 -1.40 11.19
C LEU A 118 -20.70 0.01 11.74
#